data_AF-A0A523YBQ2-F1
#
_entry.id   AF-A0A523YBQ2-F1
#
_cell.length_a   1.000
_cell.length_b   1.000
_cell.length_c   1.000
_cell.angle_alpha   90.00
_cell.angle_beta   90.00
_cell.angle_gamma   90.00
#
_symmetry.space_group_name_H-M   'P 1'
#
loop_
_entity.id
_entity.type
_entity.pdbx_description
1 polymer ?
#
loop_
_entity_poly.entity_id
_entity_poly.type
_entity_poly.pdbx_seq_one_letter_code
_entity_poly.pdbx_strand_id
1 'polypeptide(L)'
;MIEALSFEFIQHALIAGILVSFAAGIIGSLIVVNRMVFLAGGIAHASYGGIGLAVFFGLPIFLGASIFAVGAALLIASLTIHKRHRIDTFIGLIWAVGMAIGVIFIDLTPGYNVDMMSYLFGSILAVSTEDLYFIGILLTVILFVMTFWYRDILAVSYDSEYAALRGVHVRFFYTLILILAALTVVVSIKVVGLILV
;
A
#
# COMPACT_ATOMS: atom_id res chain seq x y z
N MET A 1 11.05 2.01 -33.09
CA MET A 1 10.58 1.26 -31.89
C MET A 1 11.67 1.13 -30.83
N ILE A 2 12.90 0.77 -31.16
CA ILE A 2 14.01 0.68 -30.18
C ILE A 2 14.41 2.06 -29.62
N GLU A 3 14.27 3.13 -30.40
CA GLU A 3 14.50 4.53 -29.95
C GLU A 3 13.56 4.96 -28.83
N ALA A 4 12.40 4.31 -28.64
CA ALA A 4 11.54 4.61 -27.51
C ALA A 4 12.21 4.26 -26.16
N LEU A 5 13.12 3.29 -26.15
CA LEU A 5 13.83 2.87 -24.93
C LEU A 5 14.92 3.86 -24.49
N SER A 6 15.28 4.84 -25.30
CA SER A 6 16.23 5.89 -24.88
C SER A 6 15.58 6.99 -24.06
N PHE A 7 14.25 7.08 -24.03
CA PHE A 7 13.55 8.06 -23.22
C PHE A 7 13.54 7.65 -21.75
N GLU A 8 14.02 8.55 -20.89
CA GLU A 8 14.14 8.32 -19.45
C GLU A 8 12.79 7.94 -18.80
N PHE A 9 11.69 8.59 -19.19
CA PHE A 9 10.36 8.27 -18.66
C PHE A 9 9.88 6.85 -19.04
N ILE A 10 10.32 6.31 -20.18
CA ILE A 10 10.01 4.92 -20.58
C ILE A 10 10.87 3.95 -19.77
N GLN A 11 12.13 4.27 -19.54
CA GLN A 11 13.00 3.47 -18.67
C GLN A 11 12.45 3.43 -17.24
N HIS A 12 12.03 4.57 -16.69
CA HIS A 12 11.40 4.65 -15.38
C HIS A 12 10.12 3.82 -15.32
N ALA A 13 9.25 3.93 -16.33
CA ALA A 13 8.02 3.14 -16.42
C ALA A 13 8.30 1.63 -16.38
N LEU A 14 9.29 1.16 -17.15
CA LEU A 14 9.67 -0.25 -17.19
C LEU A 14 10.27 -0.74 -15.86
N ILE A 15 11.18 0.03 -15.28
CA ILE A 15 11.82 -0.31 -14.00
C ILE A 15 10.75 -0.32 -12.89
N ALA A 16 9.88 0.68 -12.83
CA ALA A 16 8.80 0.77 -11.85
C ALA A 16 7.85 -0.42 -11.97
N GLY A 17 7.44 -0.78 -13.19
CA GLY A 17 6.58 -1.94 -13.45
C GLY A 17 7.21 -3.24 -12.95
N ILE A 18 8.50 -3.46 -13.22
CA ILE A 18 9.23 -4.64 -12.73
C ILE A 18 9.26 -4.65 -11.20
N LEU A 19 9.70 -3.56 -10.57
CA LEU A 19 9.85 -3.50 -9.12
C LEU A 19 8.50 -3.68 -8.39
N VAL A 20 7.45 -3.01 -8.87
CA VAL A 20 6.09 -3.15 -8.33
C VAL A 20 5.58 -4.58 -8.54
N SER A 21 5.82 -5.20 -9.70
CA SER A 21 5.38 -6.58 -9.95
C SER A 21 5.99 -7.59 -8.97
N PHE A 22 7.26 -7.43 -8.59
CA PHE A 22 7.89 -8.27 -7.57
C PHE A 22 7.29 -8.03 -6.19
N ALA A 23 7.13 -6.77 -5.78
CA ALA A 23 6.54 -6.42 -4.49
C ALA A 23 5.10 -6.94 -4.38
N ALA A 24 4.27 -6.68 -5.39
CA ALA A 24 2.89 -7.12 -5.48
C ALA A 24 2.77 -8.65 -5.57
N GLY A 25 3.66 -9.34 -6.28
CA GLY A 25 3.66 -10.81 -6.36
C GLY A 25 3.91 -11.46 -5.00
N ILE A 26 4.91 -10.97 -4.26
CA ILE A 26 5.25 -11.48 -2.93
C ILE A 26 4.12 -11.16 -1.94
N ILE A 27 3.77 -9.89 -1.81
CA ILE A 27 2.80 -9.44 -0.81
C ILE A 27 1.37 -9.87 -1.16
N GLY A 28 1.00 -9.86 -2.44
CA GLY A 28 -0.28 -10.36 -2.92
C GLY A 28 -0.49 -11.83 -2.58
N SER A 29 0.56 -12.66 -2.69
CA SER A 29 0.46 -14.07 -2.25
C SER A 29 0.12 -14.19 -0.76
N LEU A 30 0.73 -13.35 0.09
CA LEU A 30 0.43 -13.31 1.53
C LEU A 30 -0.99 -12.80 1.81
N ILE A 31 -1.44 -11.77 1.09
CA ILE A 31 -2.81 -11.24 1.20
C ILE A 31 -3.84 -12.33 0.89
N VAL A 32 -3.62 -13.09 -0.19
CA VAL A 32 -4.51 -14.18 -0.62
C VAL A 32 -4.50 -15.32 0.41
N VAL A 33 -3.33 -15.77 0.87
CA VAL A 33 -3.22 -16.84 1.88
C VAL A 33 -3.93 -16.45 3.18
N ASN A 34 -3.82 -15.18 3.59
CA ASN A 34 -4.49 -14.67 4.79
C ASN A 34 -5.97 -14.32 4.58
N ARG A 35 -6.52 -14.54 3.37
CA ARG A 35 -7.91 -14.22 3.00
C ARG A 35 -8.28 -12.75 3.21
N MET A 36 -7.33 -11.84 2.97
CA MET A 36 -7.50 -10.40 3.14
C MET A 36 -7.61 -9.67 1.80
N VAL A 37 -8.22 -10.28 0.78
CA VAL A 37 -8.19 -9.75 -0.61
C VAL A 37 -8.78 -8.34 -0.72
N PHE A 38 -9.77 -8.01 0.12
CA PHE A 38 -10.38 -6.68 0.15
C PHE A 38 -9.45 -5.58 0.71
N LEU A 39 -8.35 -5.96 1.36
CA LEU A 39 -7.40 -5.04 1.99
C LEU A 39 -6.77 -4.09 0.97
N ALA A 40 -6.40 -4.58 -0.21
CA ALA A 40 -5.74 -3.77 -1.23
C ALA A 40 -6.63 -2.59 -1.65
N GLY A 41 -7.87 -2.87 -2.05
CA GLY A 41 -8.86 -1.85 -2.39
C GLY A 41 -9.17 -0.91 -1.23
N GLY A 42 -9.34 -1.43 -0.02
CA GLY A 42 -9.64 -0.59 1.14
C GLY A 42 -8.48 0.33 1.55
N ILE A 43 -7.23 -0.13 1.46
CA ILE A 43 -6.07 0.73 1.71
C ILE A 43 -5.91 1.75 0.58
N ALA A 44 -6.11 1.37 -0.68
CA ALA A 44 -6.00 2.31 -1.79
C ALA A 44 -6.95 3.52 -1.61
N HIS A 45 -8.21 3.24 -1.29
CA HIS A 45 -9.21 4.28 -1.03
C HIS A 45 -8.99 5.01 0.28
N ALA A 46 -8.55 4.31 1.34
CA ALA A 46 -8.18 4.97 2.58
C ALA A 46 -7.02 5.97 2.37
N SER A 47 -6.03 5.60 1.56
CA SER A 47 -4.86 6.43 1.24
C SER A 47 -5.24 7.75 0.57
N TYR A 48 -6.41 7.82 -0.07
CA TYR A 48 -6.96 9.07 -0.59
C TYR A 48 -7.14 10.14 0.51
N GLY A 49 -7.42 9.72 1.75
CA GLY A 49 -7.42 10.58 2.92
C GLY A 49 -6.07 11.24 3.17
N GLY A 50 -4.99 10.46 3.06
CA GLY A 50 -3.62 10.96 3.15
C GLY A 50 -3.22 11.88 2.01
N ILE A 51 -3.69 11.58 0.78
CA ILE A 51 -3.51 12.46 -0.39
C ILE A 51 -4.19 13.80 -0.15
N GLY A 52 -5.45 13.82 0.27
CA GLY A 52 -6.18 15.06 0.52
C GLY A 52 -5.58 15.90 1.65
N LEU A 53 -5.16 15.26 2.74
CA LEU A 53 -4.43 15.94 3.82
C LEU A 53 -3.11 16.54 3.33
N ALA A 54 -2.32 15.79 2.55
CA ALA A 54 -1.06 16.30 2.02
C ALA A 54 -1.27 17.50 1.09
N VAL A 55 -2.29 17.45 0.23
CA VAL A 55 -2.65 18.56 -0.66
C VAL A 55 -3.04 19.80 0.14
N PHE A 56 -3.89 19.63 1.17
CA PHE A 56 -4.34 20.74 2.01
C PHE A 56 -3.20 21.40 2.80
N PHE A 57 -2.26 20.62 3.33
CA PHE A 57 -1.11 21.13 4.09
C PHE A 57 0.11 21.49 3.22
N GLY A 58 0.06 21.28 1.90
CA GLY A 58 1.19 21.51 1.00
C GLY A 58 2.36 20.54 1.23
N LEU A 59 2.09 19.34 1.74
CA LEU A 59 3.08 18.28 1.98
C LEU A 59 3.25 17.38 0.73
N PRO A 60 4.36 16.61 0.64
CA PRO A 60 4.52 15.62 -0.41
C PRO A 60 3.38 14.59 -0.39
N ILE A 61 2.63 14.49 -1.50
CA ILE A 61 1.45 13.63 -1.62
C ILE A 61 1.76 12.18 -1.25
N PHE A 62 2.89 11.68 -1.75
CA PHE A 62 3.32 10.31 -1.53
C PHE A 62 3.61 10.01 -0.05
N LEU A 63 4.15 10.99 0.68
CA LEU A 63 4.38 10.88 2.12
C LEU A 63 3.06 10.83 2.88
N GLY A 64 2.11 11.72 2.55
CA GLY A 64 0.78 11.74 3.17
C GLY A 64 0.00 10.46 2.93
N ALA A 65 -0.01 9.95 1.69
CA ALA A 65 -0.61 8.68 1.33
C ALA A 65 0.01 7.52 2.14
N SER A 66 1.34 7.45 2.20
CA SER A 66 2.07 6.40 2.94
C SER A 66 1.76 6.43 4.44
N ILE A 67 1.82 7.60 5.08
CA ILE A 67 1.53 7.75 6.52
C ILE A 67 0.09 7.33 6.82
N PHE A 68 -0.87 7.79 6.00
CA PHE A 68 -2.27 7.45 6.20
C PHE A 68 -2.54 5.96 5.96
N ALA A 69 -1.95 5.36 4.94
CA ALA A 69 -2.05 3.93 4.65
C ALA A 69 -1.49 3.07 5.79
N VAL A 70 -0.32 3.44 6.32
CA VAL A 70 0.29 2.76 7.47
C VAL A 70 -0.58 2.93 8.72
N GLY A 71 -1.11 4.13 8.96
CA GLY A 71 -2.05 4.39 10.06
C GLY A 71 -3.32 3.55 9.95
N ALA A 72 -3.90 3.47 8.75
CA ALA A 72 -5.03 2.60 8.44
C ALA A 72 -4.70 1.13 8.69
N ALA A 73 -3.55 0.65 8.22
CA ALA A 73 -3.12 -0.74 8.43
C ALA A 73 -2.87 -1.07 9.91
N LEU A 74 -2.29 -0.15 10.68
CA LEU A 74 -2.13 -0.29 12.13
C LEU A 74 -3.47 -0.36 12.84
N LEU A 75 -4.42 0.50 12.43
CA LEU A 75 -5.77 0.51 12.99
C LEU A 75 -6.50 -0.80 12.67
N ILE A 76 -6.45 -1.27 11.42
CA ILE A 76 -6.97 -2.59 11.03
C ILE A 76 -6.34 -3.67 11.90
N ALA A 77 -5.00 -3.74 11.94
CA ALA A 77 -4.26 -4.76 12.69
C ALA A 77 -4.69 -4.81 14.15
N SER A 78 -4.81 -3.65 14.79
CA SER A 78 -5.18 -3.54 16.21
C SER A 78 -6.62 -4.02 16.49
N LEU A 79 -7.54 -3.78 15.56
CA LEU A 79 -8.96 -4.14 15.70
C LEU A 79 -9.23 -5.60 15.34
N THR A 80 -8.43 -6.18 14.44
CA THR A 80 -8.70 -7.49 13.85
C THR A 80 -7.81 -8.60 14.37
N ILE A 81 -6.79 -8.28 15.16
CA ILE A 81 -5.84 -9.27 15.68
C ILE A 81 -6.52 -10.46 16.40
N HIS A 82 -7.54 -10.21 17.22
CA HIS A 82 -8.33 -11.25 17.90
C HIS A 82 -9.66 -11.58 17.18
N LYS A 83 -9.98 -10.86 16.10
CA LYS A 83 -11.27 -10.93 15.39
C LYS A 83 -11.07 -10.89 13.87
N ARG A 84 -10.21 -11.77 13.35
CA ARG A 84 -9.85 -11.81 11.92
C ARG A 84 -11.07 -11.94 11.00
N HIS A 85 -12.15 -12.58 11.45
CA HIS A 85 -13.41 -12.72 10.70
C HIS A 85 -14.13 -11.39 10.41
N ARG A 86 -13.80 -10.29 11.11
CA ARG A 86 -14.40 -8.96 10.89
C ARG A 86 -13.51 -8.03 10.08
N ILE A 87 -12.39 -8.51 9.55
CA ILE A 87 -11.41 -7.67 8.86
C ILE A 87 -12.06 -6.88 7.72
N ASP A 88 -12.88 -7.52 6.89
CA ASP A 88 -13.54 -6.89 5.74
C ASP A 88 -14.46 -5.74 6.16
N THR A 89 -15.15 -5.86 7.29
CA THR A 89 -16.00 -4.79 7.84
C THR A 89 -15.17 -3.57 8.24
N PHE A 90 -14.04 -3.78 8.91
CA PHE A 90 -13.16 -2.68 9.30
C PHE A 90 -12.46 -2.06 8.10
N ILE A 91 -12.08 -2.87 7.12
CA ILE A 91 -11.55 -2.38 5.84
C ILE A 91 -12.58 -1.47 5.15
N GLY A 92 -13.84 -1.90 5.05
CA GLY A 92 -14.91 -1.08 4.46
C GLY A 92 -15.17 0.23 5.21
N LEU A 93 -15.09 0.22 6.54
CA LEU A 93 -15.22 1.44 7.35
C LEU A 93 -14.07 2.42 7.06
N ILE A 94 -12.84 1.93 7.05
CA ILE A 94 -11.63 2.76 6.86
C ILE A 94 -11.56 3.29 5.43
N TRP A 95 -11.99 2.50 4.46
CA TRP A 95 -12.22 2.96 3.09
C TRP A 95 -13.14 4.19 3.10
N ALA A 96 -14.35 4.05 3.64
CA ALA A 96 -15.36 5.12 3.59
C ALA A 96 -14.86 6.40 4.29
N VAL A 97 -14.26 6.25 5.47
CA VAL A 97 -13.72 7.37 6.24
C VAL A 97 -12.54 8.02 5.53
N GLY A 98 -11.58 7.25 5.01
CA GLY A 98 -10.42 7.79 4.32
C GLY A 98 -10.79 8.52 3.04
N MET A 99 -11.71 7.98 2.23
CA MET A 99 -12.24 8.69 1.06
C MET A 99 -12.95 9.99 1.44
N ALA A 100 -13.82 9.96 2.46
CA ALA A 100 -14.52 11.15 2.92
C ALA A 100 -13.55 12.25 3.39
N ILE A 101 -12.54 11.88 4.19
CA ILE A 101 -11.48 12.80 4.61
C ILE A 101 -10.77 13.38 3.39
N GLY A 102 -10.36 12.54 2.44
CA GLY A 102 -9.64 12.97 1.25
C GLY A 102 -10.44 13.98 0.43
N VAL A 103 -11.71 13.67 0.15
CA VAL A 103 -12.61 14.57 -0.60
C VAL A 103 -12.82 15.90 0.12
N ILE A 104 -13.08 15.89 1.43
CA ILE A 104 -13.31 17.11 2.21
C ILE A 104 -12.08 18.01 2.20
N PHE A 105 -10.88 17.47 2.46
CA PHE A 105 -9.67 18.29 2.49
C PHE A 105 -9.26 18.81 1.11
N ILE A 106 -9.51 18.04 0.05
CA ILE A 106 -9.31 18.51 -1.33
C ILE A 106 -10.25 19.67 -1.65
N ASP A 107 -11.54 19.55 -1.32
CA ASP A 107 -12.53 20.61 -1.56
C ASP A 107 -12.22 21.90 -0.77
N LEU A 108 -11.70 21.76 0.44
CA LEU A 108 -11.26 22.89 1.28
C LEU A 108 -9.96 23.54 0.81
N THR A 109 -9.19 22.91 -0.09
CA THR A 109 -7.90 23.45 -0.53
C THR A 109 -8.12 24.59 -1.54
N PRO A 110 -7.67 25.83 -1.23
CA PRO A 110 -7.88 26.96 -2.12
C PRO A 110 -6.93 26.89 -3.33
N GLY A 111 -7.51 26.85 -4.53
CA GLY A 111 -6.79 26.76 -5.81
C GLY A 111 -6.82 25.35 -6.41
N TYR A 112 -7.40 25.23 -7.60
CA TYR A 112 -7.52 23.99 -8.40
C TYR A 112 -6.36 23.98 -9.43
N ASN A 113 -5.59 22.93 -9.75
CA ASN A 113 -5.88 21.52 -9.98
C ASN A 113 -4.61 20.71 -9.65
N VAL A 114 -4.56 19.91 -8.58
CA VAL A 114 -3.77 18.68 -8.68
C VAL A 114 -4.59 17.77 -9.60
N ASP A 115 -3.97 17.18 -10.61
CA ASP A 115 -4.67 16.26 -11.52
C ASP A 115 -5.09 14.99 -10.76
N MET A 116 -6.23 15.08 -10.08
CA MET A 116 -6.80 13.98 -9.29
C MET A 116 -7.12 12.80 -10.20
N MET A 117 -7.48 13.06 -11.46
CA MET A 117 -7.73 12.00 -12.43
C MET A 117 -6.46 11.18 -12.67
N SER A 118 -5.28 11.83 -12.76
CA SER A 118 -4.01 11.10 -12.84
C SER A 118 -3.69 10.26 -11.60
N TYR A 119 -4.18 10.60 -10.40
CA TYR A 119 -4.00 9.76 -9.21
C TYR A 119 -5.03 8.63 -9.11
N LEU A 120 -6.26 8.89 -9.55
CA LEU A 120 -7.34 7.91 -9.59
C LEU A 120 -7.06 6.81 -10.61
N PHE A 121 -6.53 7.17 -11.78
CA PHE A 121 -6.25 6.25 -12.90
C PHE A 121 -4.76 5.88 -13.03
N GLY A 122 -3.87 6.56 -12.30
CA GLY A 122 -2.43 6.30 -12.35
C GLY A 122 -1.76 6.87 -13.61
N SER A 123 -0.44 7.04 -13.54
CA SER A 123 0.37 7.37 -14.71
C SER A 123 1.77 6.79 -14.54
N ILE A 124 1.98 5.60 -15.11
CA ILE A 124 3.28 4.93 -15.09
C ILE A 124 4.39 5.76 -15.75
N LEU A 125 4.01 6.66 -16.67
CA LEU A 125 4.95 7.56 -17.35
C LEU A 125 5.36 8.75 -16.48
N ALA A 126 4.60 9.07 -15.42
CA ALA A 126 4.89 10.15 -14.49
C ALA A 126 5.74 9.70 -13.29
N VAL A 127 6.29 8.49 -13.32
CA VAL A 127 7.15 7.97 -12.26
C VAL A 127 8.50 8.70 -12.28
N SER A 128 8.84 9.29 -11.15
CA SER A 128 10.09 10.01 -10.94
C SER A 128 11.20 9.09 -10.40
N THR A 129 12.44 9.57 -10.45
CA THR A 129 13.59 8.84 -9.87
C THR A 129 13.44 8.65 -8.36
N GLU A 130 12.85 9.61 -7.65
CA GLU A 130 12.57 9.50 -6.21
C GLU A 130 11.59 8.37 -5.92
N ASP A 131 10.55 8.21 -6.76
CA ASP A 131 9.60 7.11 -6.63
C ASP A 131 10.29 5.76 -6.84
N LEU A 132 11.20 5.65 -7.82
CA LEU A 132 11.98 4.43 -8.04
C LEU A 132 12.84 4.05 -6.84
N TYR A 133 13.50 5.02 -6.20
CA TYR A 133 14.23 4.75 -4.97
C TYR A 133 13.30 4.25 -3.86
N PHE A 134 12.12 4.85 -3.71
CA PHE A 134 11.16 4.40 -2.71
C PHE A 134 10.64 2.98 -2.98
N ILE A 135 10.25 2.66 -4.22
CA ILE A 135 9.84 1.30 -4.60
C ILE A 135 10.99 0.31 -4.36
N GLY A 136 12.21 0.67 -4.76
CA GLY A 136 13.40 -0.18 -4.62
C GLY A 136 13.76 -0.46 -3.16
N ILE A 137 13.71 0.56 -2.29
CA ILE A 137 13.90 0.40 -0.85
C ILE A 137 12.81 -0.51 -0.27
N LEU A 138 11.54 -0.26 -0.61
CA LEU A 138 10.43 -1.08 -0.11
C LEU A 138 10.59 -2.55 -0.54
N LEU A 139 10.92 -2.81 -1.80
CA LEU A 139 11.14 -4.16 -2.30
C LEU A 139 12.32 -4.82 -1.58
N THR A 140 13.40 -4.08 -1.34
CA THR A 140 14.56 -4.60 -0.58
C THR A 140 14.16 -4.96 0.84
N VAL A 141 13.34 -4.15 1.51
CA VAL A 141 12.79 -4.44 2.84
C VAL A 141 11.88 -5.67 2.79
N ILE A 142 11.01 -5.79 1.79
CA ILE A 142 10.14 -6.96 1.62
C ILE A 142 10.98 -8.23 1.45
N LEU A 143 11.98 -8.20 0.56
CA LEU A 143 12.86 -9.34 0.32
C LEU A 143 13.64 -9.70 1.58
N PHE A 144 14.21 -8.72 2.28
CA PHE A 144 14.89 -8.93 3.56
C PHE A 144 13.96 -9.60 4.58
N VAL A 145 12.76 -9.03 4.78
CA VAL A 145 11.79 -9.59 5.73
C VAL A 145 11.42 -11.03 5.37
N MET A 146 11.19 -11.29 4.08
CA MET A 146 10.85 -12.62 3.62
C MET A 146 12.03 -13.59 3.76
N THR A 147 13.27 -13.19 3.48
CA THR A 147 14.43 -14.07 3.64
C THR A 147 14.65 -14.50 5.09
N PHE A 148 14.51 -13.59 6.05
CA PHE A 148 14.82 -13.87 7.45
C PHE A 148 13.64 -14.45 8.25
N TRP A 149 12.41 -14.03 7.97
CA TRP A 149 11.23 -14.39 8.77
C TRP A 149 10.14 -15.15 8.00
N TYR A 150 10.46 -15.73 6.83
CA TYR A 150 9.48 -16.49 6.04
C TYR A 150 8.67 -17.50 6.84
N ARG A 151 9.35 -18.29 7.68
CA ARG A 151 8.73 -19.39 8.46
C ARG A 151 7.76 -18.87 9.50
N ASP A 152 8.09 -17.76 10.16
CA ASP A 152 7.25 -17.15 11.19
C ASP A 152 6.02 -16.48 10.56
N ILE A 153 6.22 -15.78 9.44
CA ILE A 153 5.14 -15.16 8.65
C ILE A 153 4.16 -16.24 8.16
N LEU A 154 4.68 -17.34 7.63
CA LEU A 154 3.86 -18.49 7.21
C LEU A 154 3.12 -19.11 8.39
N ALA A 155 3.81 -19.37 9.51
CA ALA A 155 3.17 -19.93 10.70
C ALA A 155 1.97 -19.07 11.14
N VAL A 156 2.15 -17.75 11.21
CA VAL A 156 1.09 -16.79 11.58
C VAL A 156 -0.05 -16.72 10.56
N SER A 157 0.25 -16.98 9.28
CA SER A 157 -0.73 -16.95 8.19
C SER A 157 -1.60 -18.21 8.16
N TYR A 158 -1.01 -19.38 8.44
CA TYR A 158 -1.72 -20.66 8.42
C TYR A 158 -2.43 -20.97 9.74
N ASP A 159 -1.75 -20.79 10.87
CA ASP A 159 -2.29 -21.07 12.19
C ASP A 159 -1.65 -20.16 13.25
N SER A 160 -2.36 -19.08 13.58
CA SER A 160 -1.91 -18.12 14.58
C SER A 160 -1.86 -18.70 16.00
N GLU A 161 -2.72 -19.66 16.35
CA GLU A 161 -2.71 -20.27 17.68
C GLU A 161 -1.49 -21.18 17.84
N TYR A 162 -1.21 -21.98 16.81
CA TYR A 162 -0.01 -22.80 16.76
C TYR A 162 1.28 -21.96 16.77
N ALA A 163 1.31 -20.87 16.01
CA ALA A 163 2.44 -19.95 16.00
C ALA A 163 2.69 -19.36 17.40
N ALA A 164 1.63 -18.95 18.10
CA ALA A 164 1.74 -18.45 19.47
C ALA A 164 2.30 -19.50 20.44
N LEU A 165 1.85 -20.76 20.35
CA LEU A 165 2.36 -21.86 21.18
C LEU A 165 3.85 -22.16 20.91
N ARG A 166 4.33 -21.90 19.69
CA ARG A 166 5.76 -22.00 19.33
C ARG A 166 6.60 -20.80 19.75
N GLY A 167 6.01 -19.80 20.42
CA GLY A 167 6.70 -18.58 20.87
C GLY A 167 6.85 -17.51 19.78
N VAL A 168 6.16 -17.64 18.65
CA VAL A 168 6.17 -16.63 17.58
C VAL A 168 5.32 -15.42 18.00
N HIS A 169 5.84 -14.21 17.80
CA HIS A 169 5.13 -12.97 18.09
C HIS A 169 4.03 -12.69 17.05
N VAL A 170 2.89 -13.36 17.16
CA VAL A 170 1.76 -13.29 16.21
C VAL A 170 1.34 -11.85 15.92
N ARG A 171 1.23 -11.02 16.97
CA ARG A 171 0.85 -9.59 16.83
C ARG A 171 1.81 -8.84 15.92
N PHE A 172 3.10 -9.06 16.09
CA PHE A 172 4.13 -8.37 15.33
C PHE A 172 4.04 -8.75 13.85
N PHE A 173 4.09 -10.05 13.52
CA PHE A 173 4.08 -10.50 12.13
C PHE A 173 2.75 -10.20 11.42
N TYR A 174 1.61 -10.34 12.10
CA TYR A 174 0.31 -9.96 11.51
C TYR A 174 0.27 -8.47 11.17
N THR A 175 0.73 -7.61 12.09
CA THR A 175 0.81 -6.16 11.84
C THR A 175 1.81 -5.84 10.73
N LEU A 176 2.96 -6.53 10.70
CA LEU A 176 3.98 -6.37 9.67
C LEU A 176 3.43 -6.70 8.28
N ILE A 177 2.69 -7.81 8.12
CA ILE A 177 2.04 -8.16 6.85
C ILE A 177 1.12 -7.03 6.38
N LEU A 178 0.30 -6.49 7.28
CA LEU A 178 -0.63 -5.39 6.96
C LEU A 178 0.10 -4.10 6.57
N ILE A 179 1.19 -3.74 7.25
CA ILE A 179 2.00 -2.56 6.93
C ILE A 179 2.69 -2.71 5.57
N LEU A 180 3.31 -3.87 5.32
CA LEU A 180 3.97 -4.13 4.04
C LEU A 180 2.94 -4.11 2.90
N ALA A 181 1.77 -4.73 3.09
CA ALA A 181 0.64 -4.62 2.17
C ALA A 181 0.23 -3.17 1.91
N ALA A 182 0.12 -2.36 2.97
CA ALA A 182 -0.27 -0.97 2.83
C ALA A 182 0.71 -0.18 1.98
N LEU A 183 2.00 -0.30 2.28
CA LEU A 183 3.05 0.38 1.53
C LEU A 183 3.09 -0.11 0.08
N THR A 184 3.00 -1.42 -0.17
CA THR A 184 2.95 -1.98 -1.52
C THR A 184 1.76 -1.45 -2.33
N VAL A 185 0.59 -1.28 -1.70
CA VAL A 185 -0.58 -0.66 -2.33
C VAL A 185 -0.26 0.80 -2.69
N VAL A 186 0.29 1.60 -1.76
CA VAL A 186 0.60 3.01 -2.01
C VAL A 186 1.57 3.20 -3.17
N VAL A 187 2.63 2.38 -3.27
CA VAL A 187 3.56 2.51 -4.41
C VAL A 187 2.94 2.03 -5.72
N SER A 188 2.02 1.06 -5.66
CA SER A 188 1.24 0.63 -6.83
C SER A 188 0.30 1.71 -7.35
N ILE A 189 -0.25 2.59 -6.49
CA ILE A 189 -1.19 3.66 -6.90
C ILE A 189 -0.58 4.55 -7.98
N LYS A 190 0.69 4.91 -7.88
CA LYS A 190 1.32 5.82 -8.85
C LYS A 190 1.51 5.18 -10.23
N VAL A 191 1.75 3.86 -10.25
CA VAL A 191 1.98 3.06 -11.45
C VAL A 191 0.68 2.64 -12.12
N VAL A 192 -0.26 2.09 -11.33
CA VAL A 192 -1.48 1.42 -11.82
C VAL A 192 -2.71 2.32 -11.67
N GLY A 193 -2.76 3.17 -10.65
CA GLY A 193 -3.91 4.01 -10.33
C GLY A 193 -4.73 3.51 -9.15
N LEU A 194 -5.26 4.43 -8.34
CA LEU A 194 -5.99 4.10 -7.11
C LEU A 194 -7.21 3.20 -7.35
N ILE A 195 -7.95 3.40 -8.44
CA ILE A 195 -9.17 2.63 -8.74
C ILE A 195 -8.85 1.24 -9.30
N LEU A 196 -7.65 1.07 -9.86
CA LEU A 196 -7.24 -0.11 -10.63
C LEU A 196 -6.39 -1.13 -9.84
N VAL A 197 -5.98 -0.77 -8.62
CA VAL A 197 -5.16 -1.60 -7.71
C VAL A 197 -5.97 -2.67 -6.97
#